data_AF-W9V3R0-F1
#
_entry.id   AF-W9V3R0-F1
#
_cell.length_a   1.000
_cell.length_b   1.000
_cell.length_c   1.000
_cell.angle_alpha   90.00
_cell.angle_beta   90.00
_cell.angle_gamma   90.00
#
_symmetry.space_group_name_H-M   'P 1'
#
loop_
_entity.id
_entity.type
_entity.pdbx_description
1 polymer ?
#
loop_
_entity_poly.entity_id
_entity_poly.type
_entity_poly.pdbx_seq_one_letter_code
_entity_poly.pdbx_strand_id
1 'polypeptide(L)'
;MRFRWTPVASAEDEDEDTQLLFEARRQMSLLEEASLTPLPKPEYLFRYEFESAGRRHVMTIHDWEAQATYAHYKRRYGGPSQALEKMAEYYEDRMATMNPHLFVGNMKKRPRQFILIGVLRSPAIQTAEMQHQLF
;
A
#
# COMPACT_ATOMS: atom_id res chain seq x y z
N MET A 1 -1.11 11.67 11.56
CA MET A 1 -1.46 10.34 11.02
C MET A 1 -0.29 9.43 11.30
N ARG A 2 -0.49 8.19 11.78
CA ARG A 2 0.61 7.28 12.16
C ARG A 2 0.74 6.14 11.15
N PHE A 3 1.94 5.87 10.66
CA PHE A 3 2.19 4.76 9.75
C PHE A 3 2.53 3.49 10.53
N ARG A 4 1.82 2.41 10.28
CA ARG A 4 1.97 1.14 11.02
C ARG A 4 2.04 -0.04 10.06
N TRP A 5 2.69 -1.10 10.50
CA TRP A 5 2.81 -2.34 9.76
C TRP A 5 2.50 -3.53 10.65
N THR A 6 1.98 -4.59 10.05
CA THR A 6 1.80 -5.89 10.68
C THR A 6 2.39 -6.97 9.78
N PRO A 7 3.15 -7.93 10.31
CA PRO A 7 3.58 -9.09 9.52
C PRO A 7 2.36 -9.78 8.90
N VAL A 8 2.48 -10.22 7.65
CA VAL A 8 1.49 -11.13 7.07
C VAL A 8 1.66 -12.48 7.77
N ALA A 9 0.61 -12.99 8.41
CA ALA A 9 0.64 -14.31 9.04
C ALA A 9 0.81 -15.39 7.96
N SER A 10 1.67 -16.37 8.21
CA SER A 10 1.96 -17.46 7.26
C SER A 10 0.79 -18.46 7.16
N ALA A 11 0.22 -18.54 5.95
CA ALA A 11 -0.01 -19.79 5.20
C ALA A 11 -1.14 -20.77 5.60
N GLU A 12 -2.39 -20.35 5.77
CA GLU A 12 -3.52 -21.31 5.70
C GLU A 12 -4.61 -20.91 4.69
N ASP A 13 -4.96 -19.63 4.54
CA ASP A 13 -5.96 -19.18 3.54
C ASP A 13 -5.38 -18.93 2.13
N GLU A 14 -4.06 -19.13 1.93
CA GLU A 14 -3.31 -18.64 0.76
C GLU A 14 -2.94 -19.69 -0.28
N ASP A 15 -3.12 -20.98 0.00
CA ASP A 15 -2.67 -22.06 -0.88
C ASP A 15 -3.51 -22.15 -2.16
N GLU A 16 -4.82 -21.91 -2.08
CA GLU A 16 -5.70 -21.86 -3.27
C GLU A 16 -5.34 -20.70 -4.21
N ASP A 17 -5.18 -19.48 -3.71
CA ASP A 17 -4.82 -18.31 -4.54
C ASP A 17 -3.42 -18.48 -5.14
N THR A 18 -2.49 -19.08 -4.40
CA THR A 18 -1.13 -19.37 -4.89
C THR A 18 -1.16 -20.42 -6.01
N GLN A 19 -1.95 -21.48 -5.85
CA GLN A 19 -2.15 -22.51 -6.87
C GLN A 19 -2.86 -21.94 -8.12
N LEU A 20 -3.90 -21.13 -7.94
CA LEU A 20 -4.65 -20.50 -9.02
C LEU A 20 -3.79 -19.48 -9.80
N LEU A 21 -2.95 -18.69 -9.09
CA LEU A 21 -1.94 -17.83 -9.71
C LEU A 21 -0.88 -18.63 -10.46
N PHE A 22 -0.47 -19.78 -9.94
CA PHE A 22 0.48 -20.67 -10.60
C PHE A 22 -0.11 -21.28 -11.89
N GLU A 23 -1.36 -21.73 -11.85
CA GLU A 23 -2.08 -22.25 -13.01
C GLU A 23 -2.35 -21.19 -14.08
N ALA A 24 -2.78 -19.98 -13.68
CA ALA A 24 -2.95 -18.85 -14.59
C ALA A 24 -1.64 -18.45 -15.27
N ARG A 25 -0.49 -18.56 -14.58
CA ARG A 25 0.84 -18.33 -15.17
C ARG A 25 1.31 -19.45 -16.09
N ARG A 26 0.78 -20.68 -15.97
CA ARG A 26 1.07 -21.74 -16.95
C ARG A 26 0.38 -21.49 -18.29
N GLN A 27 -0.71 -20.72 -18.30
CA GLN A 27 -1.27 -20.15 -19.52
C GLN A 27 -0.43 -18.94 -19.97
N MET A 28 0.79 -19.18 -20.44
CA MET A 28 1.60 -18.13 -21.06
C MET A 28 1.22 -17.93 -22.53
N SER A 29 1.19 -16.65 -22.89
CA SER A 29 1.13 -16.09 -24.23
C SER A 29 2.14 -16.79 -25.18
N LEU A 30 1.72 -17.04 -26.42
CA LEU A 30 2.55 -17.58 -27.51
C LEU A 30 3.84 -16.78 -27.79
N LEU A 31 4.01 -15.59 -27.19
CA LEU A 31 5.04 -14.61 -27.52
C LEU A 31 6.00 -14.28 -26.35
N GLU A 32 5.77 -14.80 -25.15
CA GLU A 32 6.66 -14.55 -24.00
C GLU A 32 7.46 -15.80 -23.63
N GLU A 33 8.78 -15.66 -23.54
CA GLU A 33 9.66 -16.72 -23.05
C GLU A 33 9.34 -17.06 -21.59
N ALA A 34 9.30 -18.36 -21.29
CA ALA A 34 8.78 -18.99 -20.08
C ALA A 34 9.53 -18.71 -18.75
N SER A 35 10.05 -17.50 -18.52
CA SER A 35 11.03 -17.22 -17.46
C SER A 35 10.73 -16.02 -16.55
N LEU A 36 9.49 -15.53 -16.50
CA LEU A 36 9.14 -14.48 -15.52
C LEU A 36 9.25 -15.02 -14.10
N THR A 37 10.21 -14.49 -13.34
CA THR A 37 10.42 -14.85 -11.93
C THR A 37 9.23 -14.34 -11.10
N PRO A 38 8.58 -15.20 -10.29
CA PRO A 38 7.48 -14.77 -9.45
C PRO A 38 7.87 -13.63 -8.52
N LEU A 39 6.99 -12.63 -8.38
CA LEU A 39 7.17 -11.61 -7.36
C LEU A 39 7.08 -12.25 -5.97
N PRO A 40 7.98 -11.90 -5.05
CA PRO A 40 7.92 -12.39 -3.68
C PRO A 40 6.63 -11.92 -3.02
N LYS A 41 6.06 -12.77 -2.16
CA LYS A 41 4.88 -12.42 -1.36
C LYS A 41 5.19 -11.20 -0.47
N PRO A 42 4.22 -10.29 -0.25
CA PRO A 42 4.40 -9.18 0.66
C PRO A 42 4.64 -9.69 2.09
N GLU A 43 5.67 -9.16 2.74
CA GLU A 43 6.05 -9.57 4.12
C GLU A 43 5.22 -8.86 5.18
N TYR A 44 4.70 -7.68 4.85
CA TYR A 44 3.99 -6.79 5.77
C TYR A 44 2.76 -6.19 5.13
N LEU A 45 1.71 -5.98 5.92
CA LEU A 45 0.60 -5.10 5.55
C LEU A 45 0.84 -3.72 6.15
N PHE A 46 0.65 -2.68 5.35
CA PHE A 46 0.82 -1.29 5.78
C PHE A 46 -0.54 -0.63 6.02
N ARG A 47 -0.60 0.22 7.04
CA ARG A 47 -1.83 0.94 7.40
C ARG A 47 -1.55 2.31 7.99
N TYR A 48 -2.52 3.20 7.84
CA TYR A 48 -2.57 4.45 8.58
C TYR A 48 -3.56 4.38 9.74
N GLU A 49 -3.15 4.97 10.85
CA GLU A 49 -3.99 5.17 12.03
C GLU A 49 -4.11 6.66 12.33
N PHE A 50 -5.35 7.15 12.45
CA PHE A 50 -5.61 8.55 12.78
C PHE A 50 -6.96 8.72 13.48
N GLU A 51 -7.15 9.88 14.10
CA GLU A 51 -8.41 10.24 14.76
C GLU A 51 -9.12 11.31 13.95
N SER A 52 -10.43 11.16 13.78
CA SER A 52 -11.30 12.16 13.15
C SER A 52 -12.69 12.09 13.76
N ALA A 53 -13.27 13.25 14.07
CA ALA A 53 -14.57 13.39 14.73
C ALA A 53 -14.68 12.54 16.03
N GLY A 54 -13.61 12.48 16.83
CA GLY A 54 -13.55 11.71 18.08
C GLY A 54 -13.56 10.19 17.90
N ARG A 55 -13.31 9.70 16.68
CA ARG A 55 -13.24 8.26 16.37
C ARG A 55 -11.87 7.92 15.81
N ARG A 56 -11.33 6.79 16.24
CA ARG A 56 -10.12 6.19 15.67
C ARG A 56 -10.46 5.48 14.37
N HIS A 57 -9.67 5.77 13.33
CA HIS A 57 -9.75 5.14 12.02
C HIS A 57 -8.47 4.36 11.76
N VAL A 58 -8.63 3.19 11.15
CA VAL A 58 -7.54 2.32 10.70
C VAL A 58 -7.79 2.02 9.24
N MET A 59 -6.86 2.43 8.37
CA MET A 59 -7.00 2.28 6.92
C MET A 59 -5.82 1.49 6.37
N THR A 60 -6.09 0.32 5.81
CA THR A 60 -5.08 -0.50 5.14
C THR A 60 -4.72 0.10 3.78
N ILE A 61 -3.43 0.11 3.47
CA ILE A 61 -2.88 0.51 2.18
C ILE A 61 -2.81 -0.75 1.31
N HIS A 62 -3.69 -0.83 0.32
CA HIS A 62 -3.69 -1.93 -0.66
C HIS A 62 -2.87 -1.60 -1.91
N ASP A 63 -2.39 -0.37 -2.00
CA ASP A 63 -1.60 0.13 -3.12
C ASP A 63 -0.25 -0.59 -3.21
N TRP A 64 0.11 -1.05 -4.41
CA TRP A 64 1.29 -1.89 -4.61
C TRP A 64 2.59 -1.08 -4.43
N GLU A 65 2.53 0.24 -4.61
CA GLU A 65 3.62 1.20 -4.46
C GLU A 65 4.22 1.16 -3.06
N ALA A 66 3.41 0.93 -2.01
CA ALA A 66 3.92 0.79 -0.64
C ALA A 66 4.78 -0.48 -0.50
N GLN A 67 4.36 -1.59 -1.10
CA GLN A 67 5.11 -2.85 -1.13
C GLN A 67 6.39 -2.72 -1.97
N ALA A 68 6.30 -2.08 -3.14
CA ALA A 68 7.43 -1.83 -4.01
C ALA A 68 8.47 -0.91 -3.34
N THR A 69 8.01 0.12 -2.62
CA THR A 69 8.88 1.00 -1.84
C THR A 69 9.58 0.23 -0.72
N TYR A 70 8.86 -0.61 0.03
CA TYR A 70 9.47 -1.49 1.03
C TYR A 70 10.54 -2.41 0.42
N ALA A 71 10.24 -3.08 -0.69
CA ALA A 71 11.20 -3.95 -1.38
C ALA A 71 12.44 -3.18 -1.88
N HIS A 72 12.24 -1.96 -2.39
CA HIS A 72 13.35 -1.07 -2.76
C HIS A 72 14.19 -0.69 -1.54
N TYR A 73 13.56 -0.28 -0.44
CA TYR A 73 14.25 0.11 0.80
C TYR A 73 14.97 -1.05 1.47
N LYS A 74 14.40 -2.25 1.46
CA LYS A 74 15.03 -3.47 1.97
C LYS A 74 16.35 -3.75 1.24
N ARG A 75 16.36 -3.64 -0.10
CA ARG A 75 17.57 -3.78 -0.91
C ARG A 75 18.58 -2.65 -0.68
N ARG A 76 18.09 -1.41 -0.52
CA ARG A 76 18.94 -0.22 -0.40
C ARG A 76 19.58 -0.05 0.98
N TYR A 77 18.88 -0.39 2.05
CA TYR A 77 19.27 -0.08 3.43
C TYR A 77 19.67 -1.30 4.27
N GLY A 78 19.76 -2.48 3.65
CA GLY A 78 20.42 -3.64 4.25
C GLY A 78 19.53 -4.57 5.07
N GLY A 79 18.20 -4.40 5.05
CA GLY A 79 17.29 -5.36 5.68
C GLY A 79 15.90 -4.82 6.01
N PRO A 80 15.00 -5.69 6.52
CA PRO A 80 13.62 -5.34 6.86
C PRO A 80 13.52 -4.22 7.90
N SER A 81 14.34 -4.27 8.96
CA SER A 81 14.28 -3.30 10.06
C SER A 81 14.57 -1.87 9.58
N GLN A 82 15.68 -1.67 8.87
CA GLN A 82 16.01 -0.34 8.33
C GLN A 82 15.00 0.10 7.27
N ALA A 83 14.46 -0.84 6.48
CA ALA A 83 13.44 -0.52 5.49
C ALA A 83 12.16 0.01 6.15
N LEU A 84 11.67 -0.64 7.20
CA LEU A 84 10.47 -0.21 7.93
C LEU A 84 10.67 1.14 8.63
N GLU A 85 11.85 1.39 9.19
CA GLU A 85 12.21 2.70 9.74
C GLU A 85 12.17 3.80 8.66
N LYS A 86 12.74 3.55 7.48
CA LYS A 86 12.68 4.49 6.35
C LYS A 86 11.29 4.65 5.76
N MET A 87 10.47 3.60 5.78
CA MET A 87 9.05 3.70 5.44
C MET A 87 8.33 4.62 6.41
N ALA A 88 8.54 4.46 7.73
CA ALA A 88 7.95 5.33 8.74
C ALA A 88 8.38 6.79 8.56
N GLU A 89 9.70 7.05 8.44
CA GLU A 89 10.24 8.40 8.20
C GLU A 89 9.60 9.06 6.96
N TYR A 90 9.45 8.31 5.87
CA TYR A 90 8.85 8.85 4.66
C TYR A 90 7.34 9.09 4.80
N TYR A 91 6.58 8.07 5.20
CA TYR A 91 5.12 8.09 5.16
C TYR A 91 4.47 8.79 6.37
N GLU A 92 5.14 8.83 7.52
CA GLU A 92 4.67 9.55 8.72
C GLU A 92 5.14 11.00 8.72
N ASP A 93 6.45 11.24 8.50
CA ASP A 93 7.03 12.56 8.69
C ASP A 93 7.10 13.35 7.37
N ARG A 94 7.83 12.83 6.39
CA ARG A 94 8.13 13.59 5.17
C ARG A 94 6.89 13.82 4.31
N MET A 95 6.05 12.81 4.11
CA MET A 95 4.85 12.89 3.27
C MET A 95 3.85 13.91 3.83
N ALA A 96 3.74 14.03 5.16
CA ALA A 96 2.87 15.02 5.80
C ALA A 96 3.21 16.46 5.39
N THR A 97 4.49 16.75 5.10
CA THR A 97 4.93 18.07 4.64
C THR A 97 4.62 18.37 3.18
N MET A 98 4.16 17.37 2.40
CA MET A 98 3.96 17.47 0.95
C MET A 98 2.48 17.69 0.55
N ASN A 99 1.67 18.23 1.46
CA ASN A 99 0.22 18.40 1.31
C ASN A 99 -0.47 17.18 0.67
N PRO A 100 -0.46 16.02 1.36
CA PRO A 100 -0.98 14.78 0.80
C PRO A 100 -2.50 14.76 0.80
N HIS A 101 -3.08 14.50 -0.37
CA HIS A 101 -4.49 14.24 -0.59
C HIS A 101 -4.71 12.74 -0.71
N LEU A 102 -5.41 12.16 0.26
CA LEU A 102 -5.68 10.73 0.33
C LEU A 102 -6.95 10.41 -0.46
N PHE A 103 -6.84 9.57 -1.48
CA PHE A 103 -8.01 8.99 -2.14
C PHE A 103 -8.41 7.73 -1.41
N VAL A 104 -9.61 7.77 -0.84
CA VAL A 104 -10.20 6.63 -0.14
C VAL A 104 -11.41 6.14 -0.89
N GLY A 105 -11.60 4.82 -0.89
CA GLY A 105 -12.80 4.21 -1.43
C GLY A 105 -13.14 2.94 -0.67
N ASN A 106 -14.20 2.28 -1.09
CA ASN A 106 -14.65 1.03 -0.51
C ASN A 106 -14.51 -0.11 -1.53
N MET A 107 -14.36 -1.32 -1.02
CA MET A 107 -14.42 -2.51 -1.86
C MET A 107 -15.86 -2.99 -1.93
N LYS A 108 -16.32 -3.47 -3.09
CA LYS A 108 -17.66 -4.07 -3.23
C LYS A 108 -17.93 -5.17 -2.19
N LYS A 109 -16.93 -6.00 -1.89
CA LYS A 109 -17.01 -7.07 -0.87
C LYS A 109 -17.02 -6.53 0.58
N ARG A 110 -16.59 -5.29 0.81
CA ARG A 110 -16.44 -4.65 2.13
C ARG A 110 -16.94 -3.19 2.08
N PRO A 111 -18.24 -2.95 1.83
CA PRO A 111 -18.75 -1.61 1.52
C PRO A 111 -18.67 -0.61 2.70
N ARG A 112 -18.50 -1.13 3.93
CA ARG A 112 -18.39 -0.35 5.17
C ARG A 112 -16.95 -0.09 5.62
N GLN A 113 -15.97 -0.57 4.86
CA GLN A 113 -14.55 -0.38 5.16
C GLN A 113 -13.91 0.48 4.07
N PHE A 114 -13.23 1.53 4.50
CA PHE A 114 -12.44 2.35 3.59
C PHE A 114 -11.04 1.78 3.44
N ILE A 115 -10.56 1.79 2.20
CA ILE A 115 -9.19 1.47 1.83
C ILE A 115 -8.53 2.73 1.26
N LEU A 116 -7.23 2.86 1.47
CA LEU A 116 -6.45 3.89 0.78
C LEU A 116 -6.11 3.38 -0.62
N ILE A 117 -6.58 4.10 -1.64
CA ILE A 117 -6.41 3.76 -3.06
C ILE A 117 -5.21 4.49 -3.65
N GLY A 118 -4.91 5.70 -3.16
CA GLY A 118 -3.78 6.46 -3.66
C GLY A 118 -3.57 7.77 -2.91
N VAL A 119 -2.47 8.45 -3.25
CA VAL A 119 -2.10 9.74 -2.67
C VAL A 119 -1.69 10.70 -3.78
N LEU A 120 -2.33 11.88 -3.84
CA LEU A 120 -1.87 13.00 -4.65
C LEU A 120 -1.15 14.01 -3.76
N ARG A 121 0.03 14.46 -4.18
CA ARG A 121 0.78 15.51 -3.52
C ARG A 121 0.61 16.80 -4.31
N SER A 122 0.46 17.92 -3.62
CA SER A 122 0.33 19.23 -4.28
C SER A 122 1.33 20.24 -3.71
N PRO A 123 1.93 21.10 -4.56
CA PRO A 123 2.95 22.05 -4.11
C PRO A 123 2.38 23.23 -3.31
N ALA A 124 1.07 23.48 -3.41
CA ALA A 124 0.38 24.55 -2.69
C ALA A 124 -0.61 23.95 -1.70
N ILE A 125 -0.64 24.49 -0.48
CA ILE A 125 -1.74 24.28 0.46
C ILE A 125 -2.93 25.08 -0.08
N GLN A 126 -3.69 24.49 -0.99
CA GLN A 126 -4.96 25.06 -1.40
C GLN A 126 -5.97 24.84 -0.27
N THR A 127 -6.76 25.86 0.05
CA THR A 127 -7.87 25.71 0.99
C THR A 127 -8.84 24.64 0.47
N ALA A 128 -9.48 23.90 1.37
CA ALA A 128 -10.42 22.83 1.02
C ALA A 128 -11.51 23.31 0.03
N GLU A 129 -11.88 24.59 0.07
CA GLU A 129 -12.84 25.24 -0.84
C GLU A 129 -12.36 25.28 -2.30
N MET A 130 -11.07 25.55 -2.55
CA MET A 130 -10.51 25.52 -3.91
C MET A 130 -10.40 24.10 -4.46
N GLN A 131 -10.31 23.12 -3.56
CA GLN A 131 -10.12 21.73 -3.92
C GLN A 131 -11.35 21.10 -4.59
N HIS A 132 -12.55 21.62 -4.29
CA HIS A 132 -13.79 21.26 -4.99
C HIS A 132 -13.82 21.66 -6.46
N GLN A 133 -12.91 22.54 -6.91
CA GLN A 133 -12.84 22.98 -8.32
C GLN A 133 -11.90 22.12 -9.18
N LEU A 134 -11.19 21.16 -8.57
CA LEU A 134 -10.24 20.30 -9.28
C LEU A 134 -10.86 19.02 -9.85
N PHE A 135 -12.15 18.77 -9.62
CA PHE A 135 -12.89 17.58 -10.09
C PHE A 135 -14.31 17.92 -10.51
#